data_AF-A0A962I8J0-F1
#
_entry.id   AF-A0A962I8J0-F1
#
_cell.length_a   1.000
_cell.length_b   1.000
_cell.length_c   1.000
_cell.angle_alpha   90.00
_cell.angle_beta   90.00
_cell.angle_gamma   90.00
#
_symmetry.space_group_name_H-M   'P 1'
#
loop_
_entity.id
_entity.type
_entity.pdbx_description
1 polymer ?
#
loop_
_entity_poly.entity_id
_entity_poly.type
_entity_poly.pdbx_seq_one_letter_code
_entity_poly.pdbx_strand_id
1 'polypeptide(L)'
;DPEPAKGRGRRAAPSTPRSSAKLDHLLTMLEELLSEGRRILIFSQFTSMLALLGEALERQRMPYLLLTGDSSDRETPVRRFQAREVPLFLISLRAGGFGLNLTAADTVIHYDPWWNPAVEAQATDRAHRIGQDKPVFVYRLIARDTVEERIVQLQDRKRELAEALLDDPAGGPGELTAEELLALLQ
;
A
#
# COMPACT_ATOMS: atom_id res chain seq x y z
N ASP A 1 -34.63 36.01 -48.81
CA ASP A 1 -34.37 34.85 -47.95
C ASP A 1 -34.24 33.58 -48.76
N PRO A 2 -33.08 32.92 -48.64
CA PRO A 2 -33.01 31.66 -47.90
C PRO A 2 -31.83 31.54 -46.89
N GLU A 3 -32.05 30.68 -45.88
CA GLU A 3 -31.28 30.24 -44.69
C GLU A 3 -29.77 30.50 -44.53
N PRO A 4 -29.30 30.70 -43.28
CA PRO A 4 -27.98 30.26 -42.84
C PRO A 4 -28.03 28.94 -42.03
N ALA A 5 -27.10 28.05 -42.37
CA ALA A 5 -26.94 26.69 -41.87
C ALA A 5 -26.59 26.60 -40.37
N LYS A 6 -27.20 25.62 -39.70
CA LYS A 6 -26.86 25.17 -38.33
C LYS A 6 -25.41 24.70 -38.24
N GLY A 7 -24.59 25.44 -37.50
CA GLY A 7 -23.25 25.02 -37.09
C GLY A 7 -23.31 23.76 -36.22
N ARG A 8 -22.77 22.65 -36.73
CA ARG A 8 -22.55 21.42 -35.97
C ARG A 8 -21.54 21.72 -34.86
N GLY A 9 -21.97 21.68 -33.60
CA GLY A 9 -21.08 21.68 -32.45
C GLY A 9 -20.08 20.53 -32.57
N ARG A 10 -18.78 20.84 -32.56
CA ARG A 10 -17.72 19.83 -32.38
C ARG A 10 -17.95 19.18 -31.02
N ARG A 11 -18.45 17.94 -31.01
CA ARG A 11 -18.35 17.06 -29.85
C ARG A 11 -16.86 16.93 -29.50
N ALA A 12 -16.50 17.33 -28.30
CA ALA A 12 -15.18 17.04 -27.74
C ALA A 12 -14.95 15.52 -27.80
N ALA A 13 -13.75 15.12 -28.24
CA ALA A 13 -13.34 13.74 -28.28
C ALA A 13 -13.38 13.13 -26.86
N PRO A 14 -13.63 11.81 -26.74
CA PRO A 14 -13.58 11.14 -25.44
C PRO A 14 -12.19 11.34 -24.83
N SER A 15 -12.15 11.88 -23.60
CA SER A 15 -10.93 12.02 -22.83
C SER A 15 -10.28 10.65 -22.66
N THR A 16 -9.01 10.54 -23.04
CA THR A 16 -8.12 9.42 -22.72
C THR A 16 -8.31 9.03 -21.25
N PRO A 17 -8.40 7.73 -20.88
CA PRO A 17 -8.51 7.35 -19.48
C PRO A 17 -7.31 7.95 -18.73
N ARG A 18 -7.62 8.74 -17.70
CA ARG A 18 -6.65 9.47 -16.89
C ARG A 18 -5.74 8.44 -16.22
N SER A 19 -4.48 8.31 -16.66
CA SER A 19 -3.55 7.38 -16.04
C SER A 19 -3.27 7.82 -14.60
N SER A 20 -3.14 6.85 -13.69
CA SER A 20 -2.80 7.13 -12.30
C SER A 20 -1.29 7.20 -12.20
N ALA A 21 -0.73 8.39 -11.95
CA ALA A 21 0.71 8.57 -11.82
C ALA A 21 1.35 7.64 -10.78
N LYS A 22 0.61 7.31 -9.71
CA LYS A 22 1.04 6.37 -8.67
C LYS A 22 1.10 4.93 -9.18
N LEU A 23 0.11 4.53 -9.98
CA LEU A 23 0.09 3.21 -10.63
C LEU A 23 1.21 3.10 -11.66
N ASP A 24 1.38 4.11 -12.50
CA ASP A 24 2.41 4.14 -13.53
C ASP A 24 3.81 4.03 -12.90
N HIS A 25 4.04 4.76 -11.80
CA HIS A 25 5.27 4.65 -11.02
C HIS A 25 5.46 3.27 -10.39
N LEU A 26 4.41 2.69 -9.79
CA LEU A 26 4.47 1.32 -9.25
C LEU A 26 4.87 0.34 -10.35
N LEU A 27 4.22 0.37 -11.51
CA LEU A 27 4.51 -0.57 -12.60
C LEU A 27 5.96 -0.46 -13.07
N THR A 28 6.48 0.77 -13.21
CA THR A 28 7.89 1.00 -13.56
C THR A 28 8.83 0.38 -12.51
N MET A 29 8.55 0.63 -11.23
CA MET A 29 9.33 0.06 -10.13
C MET A 29 9.25 -1.48 -10.09
N LEU A 30 8.09 -2.07 -10.40
CA LEU A 30 7.92 -3.53 -10.45
C LEU A 30 8.72 -4.15 -11.60
N GLU A 31 8.81 -3.51 -12.76
CA GLU A 31 9.64 -3.99 -13.86
C GLU A 31 11.12 -4.10 -13.44
N GLU A 32 11.65 -3.07 -12.79
CA GLU A 32 13.02 -3.04 -12.29
C GLU A 32 13.25 -4.14 -11.23
N LEU A 33 12.41 -4.16 -10.17
CA LEU A 33 12.54 -5.13 -9.07
C LEU A 33 12.39 -6.58 -9.55
N LEU A 34 11.46 -6.86 -10.46
CA LEU A 34 11.29 -8.20 -11.01
C LEU A 34 12.47 -8.62 -11.89
N SER A 35 13.09 -7.69 -12.62
CA SER A 35 14.29 -7.96 -13.41
C SER A 35 15.50 -8.34 -12.53
N GLU A 36 15.55 -7.82 -11.30
CA GLU A 36 16.52 -8.21 -10.27
C GLU A 36 16.18 -9.54 -9.58
N GLY A 37 15.04 -10.16 -9.90
CA GLY A 37 14.59 -11.41 -9.29
C GLY A 37 14.03 -11.25 -7.87
N ARG A 38 13.60 -10.02 -7.50
CA ARG A 38 13.01 -9.71 -6.19
C ARG A 38 11.67 -10.41 -6.01
N ARG A 39 11.31 -10.65 -4.75
CA ARG A 39 9.95 -11.12 -4.38
C ARG A 39 9.24 -10.11 -3.53
N ILE A 40 8.05 -9.75 -4.01
CA ILE A 40 7.42 -8.48 -3.66
C ILE A 40 6.04 -8.75 -3.10
N LEU A 41 5.80 -8.23 -1.90
CA LEU A 41 4.46 -8.11 -1.32
C LEU A 41 3.94 -6.71 -1.60
N ILE A 42 2.69 -6.60 -2.06
CA ILE A 42 2.02 -5.31 -2.22
C ILE A 42 0.78 -5.31 -1.33
N PHE A 43 0.73 -4.36 -0.40
CA PHE A 43 -0.37 -4.18 0.52
C PHE A 43 -1.24 -2.99 0.11
N SER A 44 -2.55 -3.15 0.23
CA SER A 44 -3.52 -2.06 0.12
C SER A 44 -4.69 -2.32 1.07
N GLN A 45 -5.27 -1.25 1.61
CA GLN A 45 -6.49 -1.33 2.42
C GLN A 45 -7.76 -1.43 1.58
N PHE A 46 -7.66 -1.05 0.29
CA PHE A 46 -8.77 -1.02 -0.64
C PHE A 46 -8.74 -2.25 -1.55
N THR A 47 -9.67 -3.18 -1.37
CA THR A 47 -9.80 -4.35 -2.26
C THR A 47 -10.10 -3.95 -3.70
N SER A 48 -10.80 -2.83 -3.91
CA SER A 48 -10.99 -2.24 -5.25
C SER A 48 -9.67 -1.81 -5.89
N MET A 49 -8.72 -1.29 -5.10
CA MET A 49 -7.40 -0.95 -5.61
C MET A 49 -6.60 -2.21 -5.95
N LEU A 50 -6.69 -3.27 -5.15
CA LEU A 50 -6.07 -4.55 -5.50
C LEU A 50 -6.61 -5.14 -6.80
N ALA A 51 -7.91 -4.98 -7.07
CA ALA A 51 -8.50 -5.38 -8.35
C ALA A 51 -7.91 -4.59 -9.53
N LEU A 52 -7.81 -3.25 -9.40
CA LEU A 52 -7.18 -2.40 -10.41
C LEU A 52 -5.70 -2.73 -10.63
N LEU A 53 -4.97 -3.05 -9.55
CA LEU A 53 -3.59 -3.53 -9.64
C LEU A 53 -3.53 -4.85 -10.39
N GLY A 54 -4.39 -5.81 -10.06
CA GLY A 54 -4.48 -7.10 -10.76
C GLY A 54 -4.67 -6.92 -12.26
N GLU A 55 -5.65 -6.13 -12.69
CA GLU A 55 -5.88 -5.83 -14.10
C GLU A 55 -4.66 -5.19 -14.79
N ALA A 56 -3.95 -4.30 -14.08
CA ALA A 56 -2.74 -3.68 -14.61
C ALA A 56 -1.59 -4.68 -14.78
N LEU A 57 -1.40 -5.58 -13.81
CA LEU A 57 -0.40 -6.64 -13.86
C LEU A 57 -0.71 -7.66 -14.96
N GLU A 58 -1.98 -8.02 -15.17
CA GLU A 58 -2.41 -8.90 -16.27
C GLU A 58 -2.07 -8.29 -17.64
N ARG A 59 -2.34 -6.99 -17.84
CA ARG A 59 -1.99 -6.28 -19.07
C ARG A 59 -0.49 -6.31 -19.35
N GLN A 60 0.33 -6.21 -18.30
CA GLN A 60 1.79 -6.28 -18.37
C GLN A 60 2.33 -7.72 -18.33
N ARG A 61 1.46 -8.73 -18.29
CA ARG A 61 1.81 -10.16 -18.19
C ARG A 61 2.72 -10.48 -17.00
N MET A 62 2.53 -9.78 -15.89
CA MET A 62 3.24 -10.00 -14.63
C MET A 62 2.46 -11.00 -13.77
N PRO A 63 2.97 -12.22 -13.53
CA PRO A 63 2.26 -13.20 -12.70
C PRO A 63 2.16 -12.72 -11.26
N TYR A 64 0.97 -12.81 -10.68
CA TYR A 64 0.71 -12.43 -9.29
C TYR A 64 -0.24 -13.40 -8.60
N LEU A 65 -0.20 -13.35 -7.27
CA LEU A 65 -1.15 -13.99 -6.38
C LEU A 65 -1.98 -12.90 -5.70
N LEU A 66 -3.21 -13.23 -5.29
CA LEU A 66 -4.10 -12.32 -4.59
C LEU A 66 -4.66 -13.00 -3.34
N LEU A 67 -4.63 -12.27 -2.22
CA LEU A 67 -5.27 -12.67 -0.98
C LEU A 67 -6.07 -11.51 -0.40
N THR A 68 -7.37 -11.70 -0.26
CA THR A 68 -8.27 -10.72 0.35
C THR A 68 -8.97 -11.31 1.58
N GLY A 69 -9.74 -10.48 2.29
CA GLY A 69 -10.54 -10.95 3.43
C GLY A 69 -11.58 -12.00 3.03
N ASP A 70 -12.03 -11.94 1.77
CA ASP A 70 -13.09 -12.79 1.22
C ASP A 70 -12.55 -14.07 0.57
N SER A 71 -11.22 -14.27 0.55
CA SER A 71 -10.62 -15.48 0.00
C SER A 71 -10.95 -16.71 0.85
N SER A 72 -11.65 -17.67 0.24
CA SER A 72 -11.97 -18.96 0.85
C SER A 72 -10.75 -19.86 0.98
N ASP A 73 -9.92 -19.94 -0.07
CA ASP A 73 -8.62 -20.61 -0.04
C ASP A 73 -7.50 -19.59 0.20
N ARG A 74 -6.93 -19.64 1.41
CA ARG A 74 -5.86 -18.75 1.85
C ARG A 74 -4.49 -19.44 1.80
N GLU A 75 -4.46 -20.77 1.91
CA GLU A 75 -3.22 -21.53 2.06
C GLU A 75 -2.51 -21.72 0.73
N THR A 76 -3.25 -21.99 -0.35
CA THR A 76 -2.67 -22.20 -1.68
C THR A 76 -1.85 -21.01 -2.17
N PRO A 77 -2.35 -19.76 -2.17
CA PRO A 77 -1.53 -18.63 -2.64
C PRO A 77 -0.29 -18.44 -1.76
N VAL A 78 -0.40 -18.59 -0.43
CA VAL A 78 0.75 -18.49 0.48
C VAL A 78 1.80 -19.56 0.16
N ARG A 79 1.38 -20.81 -0.02
CA ARG A 79 2.27 -21.92 -0.36
C ARG A 79 2.99 -21.66 -1.68
N ARG A 80 2.28 -21.23 -2.72
CA ARG A 80 2.86 -20.94 -4.04
C ARG A 80 3.87 -19.79 -4.00
N PHE A 81 3.58 -18.74 -3.22
CA PHE A 81 4.51 -17.64 -3.01
C PHE A 81 5.78 -18.11 -2.31
N GLN A 82 5.62 -18.86 -1.21
CA GLN A 82 6.74 -19.42 -0.44
C GLN A 82 7.57 -20.44 -1.24
N ALA A 83 6.91 -21.23 -2.09
CA ALA A 83 7.53 -22.14 -3.05
C ALA A 83 8.17 -21.42 -4.25
N ARG A 84 8.16 -20.08 -4.28
CA ARG A 84 8.83 -19.25 -5.28
C ARG A 84 8.29 -19.38 -6.69
N GLU A 85 7.06 -19.89 -6.85
CA GLU A 85 6.39 -20.06 -8.14
C GLU A 85 5.96 -18.74 -8.78
N VAL A 86 5.60 -17.76 -7.95
CA VAL A 86 5.08 -16.46 -8.38
C VAL A 86 5.80 -15.35 -7.60
N PRO A 87 6.32 -14.30 -8.26
CA PRO A 87 7.14 -13.29 -7.60
C PRO A 87 6.35 -12.16 -6.94
N LEU A 88 5.09 -11.93 -7.33
CA LEU A 88 4.22 -10.88 -6.81
C LEU A 88 3.08 -11.45 -5.96
N PHE A 89 2.81 -10.82 -4.82
CA PHE A 89 1.65 -11.14 -4.00
C PHE A 89 0.92 -9.88 -3.55
N LEU A 90 -0.30 -9.71 -4.06
CA LEU A 90 -1.24 -8.68 -3.65
C LEU A 90 -2.00 -9.13 -2.41
N ILE A 91 -1.97 -8.34 -1.34
CA ILE A 91 -2.57 -8.70 -0.07
C ILE A 91 -3.42 -7.55 0.45
N SER A 92 -4.68 -7.83 0.78
CA SER A 92 -5.48 -6.86 1.50
C SER A 92 -5.04 -6.78 2.94
N LEU A 93 -4.96 -5.56 3.44
CA LEU A 93 -4.56 -5.27 4.80
C LEU A 93 -5.48 -5.92 5.85
N ARG A 94 -6.78 -6.12 5.54
CA ARG A 94 -7.71 -6.93 6.36
C ARG A 94 -7.34 -8.42 6.38
N ALA A 95 -6.77 -8.95 5.30
CA ALA A 95 -6.28 -10.33 5.24
C ALA A 95 -4.90 -10.52 5.93
N GLY A 96 -4.19 -9.43 6.22
CA GLY A 96 -2.90 -9.43 6.91
C GLY A 96 -2.97 -9.74 8.41
N GLY A 97 -4.14 -9.57 9.04
CA GLY A 97 -4.35 -9.82 10.49
C GLY A 97 -4.27 -11.29 10.93
N PHE A 98 -4.00 -12.23 10.03
CA PHE A 98 -4.17 -13.68 10.27
C PHE A 98 -2.85 -14.45 10.49
N GLY A 99 -1.72 -13.79 10.73
CA GLY A 99 -0.46 -14.49 11.08
C GLY A 99 0.18 -15.25 9.90
N LEU A 100 0.07 -14.71 8.68
CA LEU A 100 0.67 -15.30 7.48
C LEU A 100 2.21 -15.22 7.57
N ASN A 101 2.89 -16.34 7.28
CA ASN A 101 4.35 -16.39 7.18
C ASN A 101 4.75 -16.18 5.71
N LEU A 102 5.42 -15.08 5.37
CA LEU A 102 5.73 -14.68 3.99
C LEU A 102 7.24 -14.38 3.77
N THR A 103 8.08 -15.14 4.46
CA THR A 103 9.55 -15.04 4.43
C THR A 103 10.20 -15.10 3.05
N ALA A 104 9.55 -15.67 2.03
CA ALA A 104 10.10 -15.64 0.67
C ALA A 104 10.23 -14.22 0.10
N ALA A 105 9.54 -13.23 0.66
CA ALA A 105 9.63 -11.84 0.27
C ALA A 105 10.93 -11.18 0.73
N ASP A 106 11.49 -10.33 -0.13
CA ASP A 106 12.60 -9.43 0.18
C ASP A 106 12.23 -7.96 -0.03
N THR A 107 11.03 -7.71 -0.56
CA THR A 107 10.52 -6.36 -0.81
C THR A 107 9.05 -6.27 -0.39
N VAL A 108 8.70 -5.22 0.33
CA VAL A 108 7.34 -4.89 0.77
C VAL A 108 6.98 -3.50 0.25
N ILE A 109 5.83 -3.39 -0.41
CA ILE A 109 5.30 -2.12 -0.92
C ILE A 109 3.95 -1.88 -0.27
N HIS A 110 3.83 -0.79 0.47
CA HIS A 110 2.55 -0.26 0.92
C HIS A 110 2.03 0.72 -0.13
N TYR A 111 1.01 0.30 -0.87
CA TYR A 111 0.46 1.10 -1.97
C TYR A 111 -0.33 2.30 -1.47
N ASP A 112 -0.93 2.25 -0.28
CA ASP A 112 -1.69 3.36 0.29
C ASP A 112 -1.44 3.45 1.81
N PRO A 113 -1.40 4.67 2.37
CA PRO A 113 -1.06 4.86 3.78
C PRO A 113 -2.16 4.28 4.68
N TRP A 114 -1.76 3.47 5.66
CA TRP A 114 -2.65 3.06 6.75
C TRP A 114 -2.51 4.06 7.89
N TRP A 115 -3.62 4.63 8.36
CA TRP A 115 -3.77 5.41 9.60
C TRP A 115 -3.03 4.92 10.88
N ASN A 116 -2.62 3.65 10.99
CA ASN A 116 -2.05 3.02 12.18
C ASN A 116 -0.69 2.39 11.83
N PRO A 117 0.42 3.06 12.17
CA PRO A 117 1.78 2.58 11.92
C PRO A 117 2.07 1.18 12.49
N ALA A 118 1.44 0.79 13.60
CA ALA A 118 1.69 -0.51 14.22
C ALA A 118 1.19 -1.68 13.36
N VAL A 119 0.10 -1.49 12.60
CA VAL A 119 -0.43 -2.53 11.71
C VAL A 119 0.46 -2.70 10.48
N GLU A 120 1.02 -1.59 9.98
CA GLU A 120 1.96 -1.60 8.87
C GLU A 120 3.29 -2.26 9.26
N ALA A 121 3.82 -1.95 10.45
CA ALA A 121 4.98 -2.63 11.03
C ALA A 121 4.71 -4.13 11.15
N GLN A 122 3.55 -4.53 11.68
CA GLN A 122 3.18 -5.93 11.79
C GLN A 122 3.08 -6.64 10.43
N ALA A 123 2.55 -5.98 9.39
CA ALA A 123 2.48 -6.52 8.04
C ALA A 123 3.88 -6.72 7.45
N THR A 124 4.77 -5.76 7.70
CA THR A 124 6.18 -5.79 7.29
C THR A 124 6.96 -6.89 8.03
N ASP A 125 6.73 -7.05 9.33
CA ASP A 125 7.30 -8.10 10.18
C ASP A 125 6.94 -9.52 9.70
N ARG A 126 5.95 -9.69 8.82
CA ARG A 126 5.63 -11.00 8.22
C ARG A 126 6.60 -11.39 7.10
N ALA A 127 7.22 -10.42 6.45
CA ALA A 127 8.32 -10.65 5.52
C ALA A 127 9.66 -10.78 6.26
N HIS A 128 9.80 -10.12 7.41
CA HIS A 128 11.02 -10.10 8.21
C HIS A 128 11.01 -11.16 9.31
N ARG A 129 11.79 -12.25 9.17
CA ARG A 129 11.97 -13.24 10.24
C ARG A 129 13.42 -13.38 10.64
N ILE A 130 13.66 -13.52 11.95
CA ILE A 130 14.97 -13.83 12.53
C ILE A 130 15.52 -15.10 11.85
N GLY A 131 16.68 -15.00 11.21
CA GLY A 131 17.34 -16.09 10.46
C GLY A 131 17.32 -15.94 8.93
N GLN A 132 16.80 -14.84 8.39
CA GLN A 132 16.90 -14.51 6.97
C GLN A 132 18.13 -13.64 6.69
N ASP A 133 19.02 -14.10 5.80
CA ASP A 133 20.28 -13.40 5.48
C ASP A 133 20.11 -12.20 4.52
N LYS A 134 18.89 -11.98 4.00
CA LYS A 134 18.61 -10.93 3.02
C LYS A 134 17.90 -9.74 3.67
N PRO A 135 18.38 -8.50 3.46
CA PRO A 135 17.67 -7.31 3.91
C PRO A 135 16.30 -7.23 3.22
N VAL A 136 15.27 -6.90 4.00
CA VAL A 136 13.92 -6.65 3.49
C VAL A 136 13.76 -5.15 3.25
N PHE A 137 13.44 -4.77 2.01
CA PHE A 137 13.20 -3.38 1.63
C PHE A 137 11.72 -3.04 1.79
N VAL A 138 11.43 -1.87 2.36
CA VAL A 138 10.05 -1.41 2.61
C VAL A 138 9.83 -0.09 1.92
N TYR A 139 8.87 -0.04 1.01
CA TYR A 139 8.48 1.15 0.26
C TYR A 139 7.08 1.58 0.66
N ARG A 140 6.91 2.87 0.95
CA ARG A 140 5.60 3.50 1.15
C ARG A 140 5.33 4.45 -0.02
N LEU A 141 4.32 4.15 -0.82
CA LEU A 141 3.93 5.04 -1.92
C LEU A 141 2.96 6.10 -1.42
N ILE A 142 3.35 7.36 -1.57
CA ILE A 142 2.56 8.52 -1.13
C ILE A 142 2.43 9.50 -2.31
N ALA A 143 1.21 9.82 -2.69
CA ALA A 143 0.96 10.84 -3.70
C ALA A 143 1.07 12.25 -3.08
N ARG A 144 2.01 13.05 -3.58
CA ARG A 144 2.23 14.45 -3.16
C ARG A 144 1.03 15.34 -3.52
N ASP A 145 0.81 16.37 -2.71
CA ASP A 145 -0.29 17.32 -2.85
C ASP A 145 -1.68 16.65 -2.82
N THR A 146 -1.79 15.50 -2.14
CA THR A 146 -3.04 14.76 -1.98
C THR A 146 -3.41 14.54 -0.52
N VAL A 147 -4.58 13.96 -0.30
CA VAL A 147 -5.03 13.55 1.04
C VAL A 147 -4.07 12.53 1.67
N GLU A 148 -3.37 11.71 0.86
CA GLU A 148 -2.40 10.74 1.38
C GLU A 148 -1.23 11.41 2.10
N GLU A 149 -0.70 12.51 1.55
CA GLU A 149 0.37 13.28 2.17
C GLU A 149 -0.09 13.89 3.51
N ARG A 150 -1.31 14.41 3.57
CA ARG A 150 -1.88 14.96 4.82
C ARG A 150 -2.03 13.88 5.89
N ILE A 151 -2.43 12.67 5.50
CA ILE A 151 -2.54 11.52 6.42
C ILE A 151 -1.17 11.19 6.99
N VAL A 152 -0.13 11.16 6.18
CA VAL A 152 1.24 10.88 6.64
C VAL A 152 1.74 11.97 7.59
N GLN A 153 1.52 13.25 7.25
CA GLN A 153 1.87 14.36 8.14
C GLN A 153 1.17 14.28 9.51
N LEU A 154 -0.10 13.85 9.53
CA LEU A 154 -0.82 13.63 10.78
C LEU A 154 -0.24 12.47 11.59
N GLN A 155 0.19 11.39 10.93
CA GLN A 155 0.84 10.26 11.61
C GLN A 155 2.15 10.67 12.25
N ASP A 156 2.98 11.41 11.51
CA ASP A 156 4.28 11.87 12.01
C ASP A 156 4.11 12.76 13.23
N ARG A 157 3.16 13.70 13.18
CA ARG A 157 2.83 14.56 14.32
C ARG A 157 2.32 13.76 15.53
N LYS A 158 1.48 12.74 15.33
CA LYS A 158 1.04 11.86 16.42
C LYS A 158 2.19 11.08 17.02
N ARG A 159 3.12 10.59 16.19
CA ARG A 159 4.30 9.84 16.64
C ARG A 159 5.23 10.73 17.47
N GLU A 160 5.52 11.94 17.00
CA GLU A 160 6.33 12.91 17.73
C GLU A 160 5.74 13.26 19.10
N LEU A 161 4.42 13.46 19.17
CA LEU A 161 3.73 13.67 20.45
C LEU A 161 3.85 12.46 21.37
N ALA A 162 3.67 11.25 20.85
CA ALA A 162 3.81 10.02 21.64
C ALA A 162 5.25 9.79 22.13
N GLU A 163 6.25 10.08 21.31
CA GLU A 163 7.68 9.99 21.67
C GLU A 163 8.05 11.02 22.75
N ALA A 164 7.61 12.28 22.58
CA ALA A 164 7.85 13.34 23.57
C ALA A 164 7.28 13.02 24.96
N LEU A 165 6.19 12.26 25.02
CA LEU A 165 5.58 11.81 26.28
C LEU A 165 6.33 10.65 26.94
N LEU A 166 7.05 9.84 26.15
CA LEU A 166 7.83 8.69 26.65
C LEU A 166 9.25 9.08 27.09
N ASP A 167 9.79 10.17 26.53
CA ASP A 167 11.16 10.63 26.76
C ASP A 167 11.32 11.57 27.98
N ASP A 168 10.27 11.86 28.77
CA ASP A 168 10.41 12.57 30.06
C ASP A 168 10.68 11.58 31.22
N PRO A 169 11.93 11.45 31.71
CA PRO A 169 12.29 10.53 32.78
C PRO A 169 12.19 11.20 34.17
N ALA A 170 11.78 12.47 34.26
CA ALA A 170 11.80 13.28 35.48
C ALA A 170 10.39 13.79 35.91
N GLY A 171 9.40 13.74 35.03
CA GLY A 171 7.99 14.01 35.35
C GLY A 171 7.15 12.74 35.38
N GLY A 172 6.82 12.22 36.58
CA GLY A 172 5.76 11.21 36.73
C GLY A 172 4.45 11.70 36.09
N PRO A 173 3.50 10.80 35.73
CA PRO A 173 2.45 11.02 34.70
C PRO A 173 1.88 12.43 34.73
N GLY A 174 2.56 13.33 34.01
CA GLY A 174 2.27 14.75 34.01
C GLY A 174 1.12 14.96 33.05
N GLU A 175 -0.06 15.18 33.62
CA GLU A 175 -1.31 15.62 33.01
C GLU A 175 -1.28 15.70 31.47
N LEU A 176 -1.40 14.54 30.83
CA LEU A 176 -1.88 14.47 29.46
C LEU A 176 -3.20 15.24 29.40
N THR A 177 -3.21 16.38 28.71
CA THR A 177 -4.46 17.11 28.54
C THR A 177 -5.44 16.22 27.79
N ALA A 178 -6.73 16.33 28.11
CA ALA A 178 -7.75 15.57 27.40
C ALA A 178 -7.69 15.82 25.88
N GLU A 179 -7.22 16.99 25.45
CA GLU A 179 -6.98 17.34 24.05
C GLU A 179 -5.83 16.53 23.42
N GLU A 180 -4.71 16.33 24.12
CA GLU A 180 -3.58 15.53 23.64
C GLU A 180 -3.93 14.04 23.55
N LEU A 181 -4.65 13.52 24.55
CA LEU A 181 -5.19 12.15 24.52
C LEU A 181 -6.21 11.97 23.39
N LEU A 182 -7.09 12.95 23.17
CA LEU A 182 -8.08 12.91 22.10
C LEU A 182 -7.41 12.99 20.72
N ALA A 183 -6.34 13.78 20.59
CA ALA A 183 -5.54 13.87 19.37
C ALA A 183 -4.84 12.55 19.01
N LEU A 184 -4.49 11.70 19.98
CA LEU A 184 -3.97 10.36 19.70
C LEU A 184 -5.05 9.42 19.15
N LEU A 185 -6.30 9.54 19.63
CA LEU A 185 -7.42 8.63 19.33
C LEU A 185 -8.20 8.93 18.04
N GLN A 186 -8.07 10.13 17.45
CA GLN A 186 -8.77 10.54 16.21
C GLN A 186 -7.85 10.63 15.00
#